data_AF-A0A367M9D0-F1
#
_entry.id   AF-A0A367M9D0-F1
#
_cell.length_a   1.000
_cell.length_b   1.000
_cell.length_c   1.000
_cell.angle_alpha   90.00
_cell.angle_beta   90.00
_cell.angle_gamma   90.00
#
_symmetry.space_group_name_H-M   'P 1'
#
loop_
_entity.id
_entity.type
_entity.pdbx_description
1 polymer ?
#
loop_
_entity_poly.entity_id
_entity_poly.type
_entity_poly.pdbx_seq_one_letter_code
_entity_poly.pdbx_strand_id
1 'polypeptide(L)'
;MGGDFGPHCVVPASIAFLAENSSSQLILVGQPALLEELLSRYPSLDRQRLRVHAASEVIGSDERPSQALRGKPDASMRVALELVRDGPAHACVSAGNTGALMALSRHLLKTLPGIDRPAMVTAVPTEKGHCHLLDLGANVDCSAEHLYQFAVMGAVAAEALGCVSPRVALLNVGTEEIKGNQQVKLAASLLQKAQGLNFSGYIEGDGLYRG
;
A
#
# COMPACT_ATOMS: atom_id res chain seq x y z
N MET A 1 -12.09 -7.32 -9.00
CA MET A 1 -13.52 -7.19 -8.64
C MET A 1 -13.82 -5.91 -7.88
N GLY A 2 -13.03 -5.54 -6.86
CA GLY A 2 -13.27 -4.31 -6.08
C GLY A 2 -13.04 -3.00 -6.85
N GLY A 3 -13.57 -1.91 -6.30
CA GLY A 3 -13.56 -0.56 -6.88
C GLY A 3 -14.91 -0.19 -7.49
N ASP A 4 -15.19 1.11 -7.61
CA ASP A 4 -16.49 1.64 -8.05
C ASP A 4 -16.92 1.13 -9.43
N PHE A 5 -15.95 0.99 -10.35
CA PHE A 5 -16.17 0.46 -11.70
C PHE A 5 -15.79 -1.03 -11.83
N GLY A 6 -15.32 -1.65 -10.74
CA GLY A 6 -14.96 -3.06 -10.66
C GLY A 6 -14.08 -3.55 -11.82
N PRO A 7 -14.34 -4.76 -12.38
CA PRO A 7 -13.50 -5.31 -13.44
C PRO A 7 -13.57 -4.54 -14.76
N HIS A 8 -14.58 -3.68 -14.98
CA HIS A 8 -14.73 -2.92 -16.23
C HIS A 8 -13.63 -1.87 -16.43
N CYS A 9 -13.04 -1.32 -15.35
CA CYS A 9 -11.85 -0.46 -15.45
C CYS A 9 -10.54 -1.25 -15.26
N VAL A 10 -10.56 -2.26 -14.39
CA VAL A 10 -9.34 -3.04 -14.04
C VAL A 10 -8.85 -3.88 -15.21
N VAL A 11 -9.74 -4.52 -15.98
CA VAL A 11 -9.34 -5.35 -17.14
C VAL A 11 -8.62 -4.52 -18.21
N PRO A 12 -9.19 -3.41 -18.73
CA PRO A 12 -8.47 -2.56 -19.68
C PRO A 12 -7.14 -2.02 -19.15
N ALA A 13 -7.10 -1.59 -17.88
CA ALA A 13 -5.87 -1.09 -17.26
C ALA A 13 -4.78 -2.17 -17.15
N SER A 14 -5.17 -3.41 -16.84
CA SER A 14 -4.25 -4.56 -16.78
C SER A 14 -3.62 -4.86 -18.14
N ILE A 15 -4.40 -4.73 -19.20
CA ILE A 15 -3.94 -4.96 -20.57
C ILE A 15 -2.98 -3.84 -21.00
N ALA A 16 -3.33 -2.58 -20.74
CA ALA A 16 -2.44 -1.44 -20.99
C ALA A 16 -1.10 -1.58 -20.25
N PHE A 17 -1.14 -1.96 -18.97
CA PHE A 17 0.06 -2.22 -18.18
C PHE A 17 0.96 -3.30 -18.79
N LEU A 18 0.39 -4.42 -19.25
CA LEU A 18 1.17 -5.50 -19.88
C LEU A 18 1.79 -5.11 -21.22
N ALA A 19 1.18 -4.17 -21.94
CA ALA A 19 1.73 -3.61 -23.18
C ALA A 19 2.99 -2.76 -22.92
N GLU A 20 3.01 -2.01 -21.82
CA GLU A 20 4.14 -1.17 -21.42
C GLU A 20 5.23 -1.93 -20.66
N ASN A 21 4.89 -3.06 -20.03
CA ASN A 21 5.78 -3.80 -19.12
C ASN A 21 5.98 -5.24 -19.57
N SER A 22 6.83 -5.47 -20.57
CA SER A 22 7.01 -6.79 -21.23
C SER A 22 7.46 -7.93 -20.32
N SER A 23 8.16 -7.64 -19.22
CA SER A 23 8.61 -8.62 -18.23
C SER A 23 7.56 -9.02 -17.20
N SER A 24 6.42 -8.31 -17.16
CA SER A 24 5.39 -8.53 -16.15
C SER A 24 4.37 -9.59 -16.58
N GLN A 25 3.84 -10.29 -15.58
CA GLN A 25 2.71 -11.21 -15.70
C GLN A 25 1.63 -10.80 -14.69
N LEU A 26 0.35 -10.98 -15.03
CA LEU A 26 -0.78 -10.66 -14.20
C LEU A 26 -1.70 -11.85 -13.96
N ILE A 27 -2.30 -11.87 -12.77
CA ILE A 27 -3.36 -12.79 -12.38
C ILE A 27 -4.60 -11.96 -12.06
N LEU A 28 -5.65 -12.09 -12.86
CA LEU A 28 -6.94 -11.47 -12.55
C LEU A 28 -7.75 -12.41 -11.68
N VAL A 29 -8.00 -12.01 -10.43
CA VAL A 29 -8.73 -12.82 -9.45
C VAL A 29 -10.18 -12.35 -9.36
N GLY A 30 -11.13 -13.26 -9.58
CA GLY A 30 -12.56 -12.92 -9.54
C GLY A 30 -13.45 -13.91 -10.28
N GLN A 31 -14.64 -13.43 -10.64
CA GLN A 31 -15.67 -14.24 -11.29
C GLN A 31 -15.28 -14.53 -12.75
N PRO A 32 -14.99 -15.79 -13.13
CA PRO A 32 -14.41 -16.11 -14.44
C PRO A 32 -15.29 -15.67 -15.61
N ALA A 33 -16.61 -15.88 -15.53
CA ALA A 33 -17.53 -15.53 -16.60
C ALA A 33 -17.44 -14.03 -16.97
N LEU A 34 -17.44 -13.16 -15.97
CA LEU A 34 -17.35 -11.71 -16.18
C LEU A 34 -15.96 -11.28 -16.68
N LEU A 35 -14.89 -11.86 -16.10
CA LEU A 35 -13.52 -11.54 -16.53
C LEU A 35 -13.27 -11.99 -17.97
N GLU A 36 -13.68 -13.20 -18.34
CA GLU A 36 -13.48 -13.71 -19.70
C GLU A 36 -14.35 -12.97 -20.73
N GLU A 37 -15.57 -12.56 -20.38
CA GLU A 37 -16.38 -11.69 -21.23
C GLU A 37 -15.63 -10.38 -21.55
N LEU A 38 -15.03 -9.73 -20.53
CA LEU A 38 -14.28 -8.49 -20.74
C LEU A 38 -13.00 -8.71 -21.53
N LEU A 39 -12.29 -9.81 -21.28
CA LEU A 39 -11.05 -10.17 -21.97
C LEU A 39 -11.31 -10.53 -23.45
N SER A 40 -12.48 -11.05 -23.80
CA SER A 40 -12.85 -11.38 -25.19
C SER A 40 -12.81 -10.18 -26.14
N ARG A 41 -12.89 -8.96 -25.60
CA ARG A 41 -12.79 -7.70 -26.35
C ARG A 41 -11.36 -7.37 -26.80
N TYR A 42 -10.37 -8.15 -26.35
CA TYR A 42 -8.95 -7.92 -26.60
C TYR A 42 -8.28 -9.18 -27.20
N PRO A 43 -8.52 -9.48 -28.48
CA PRO A 43 -8.07 -10.73 -29.10
C PRO A 43 -6.53 -10.83 -29.24
N SER A 44 -5.81 -9.70 -29.19
CA SER A 44 -4.35 -9.65 -29.25
C SER A 44 -3.68 -9.86 -27.89
N LEU A 45 -4.43 -10.12 -26.82
CA LEU A 45 -3.89 -10.32 -25.48
C LEU A 45 -3.09 -11.63 -25.39
N ASP A 46 -1.86 -11.53 -24.93
CA ASP A 46 -1.04 -12.69 -24.60
C ASP A 46 -1.56 -13.39 -23.32
N ARG A 47 -2.25 -14.51 -23.52
CA ARG A 47 -2.82 -15.35 -22.45
C ARG A 47 -1.78 -16.11 -21.64
N GLN A 48 -0.51 -16.12 -22.04
CA GLN A 48 0.57 -16.64 -21.20
C GLN A 48 0.98 -15.64 -20.12
N ARG A 49 0.78 -14.33 -20.37
CA ARG A 49 1.13 -13.24 -19.45
C ARG A 49 -0.04 -12.73 -18.62
N LEU A 50 -1.27 -13.09 -18.98
CA LEU A 50 -2.47 -12.78 -18.21
C LEU A 50 -3.33 -14.03 -18.04
N ARG A 51 -3.47 -14.49 -16.80
CA ARG A 51 -4.35 -15.62 -16.44
C ARG A 51 -5.48 -15.16 -15.52
N VAL A 52 -6.61 -15.84 -15.61
CA VAL A 52 -7.73 -15.67 -14.68
C VAL A 52 -7.63 -16.71 -13.58
N HIS A 53 -7.79 -16.29 -12.33
CA HIS A 53 -7.95 -17.18 -11.18
C HIS A 53 -9.36 -17.01 -10.61
N ALA A 54 -10.08 -18.11 -10.47
CA ALA A 54 -11.47 -18.08 -10.05
C ALA A 54 -11.59 -17.68 -8.57
N ALA A 55 -12.54 -16.80 -8.30
CA ALA A 55 -13.04 -16.50 -6.96
C ALA A 55 -14.51 -16.10 -7.10
N SER A 56 -15.40 -16.76 -6.37
CA SER A 56 -16.85 -16.57 -6.49
C SER A 56 -17.38 -15.39 -5.67
N GLU A 57 -16.69 -15.03 -4.59
CA GLU A 57 -17.15 -14.01 -3.65
C GLU A 57 -16.44 -12.66 -3.86
N VAL A 58 -17.11 -11.59 -3.43
CA VAL A 58 -16.61 -10.22 -3.48
C VAL A 58 -16.90 -9.53 -2.15
N ILE A 59 -15.91 -8.82 -1.61
CA ILE A 59 -16.09 -7.93 -0.46
C ILE A 59 -16.60 -6.59 -0.98
N GLY A 60 -17.80 -6.22 -0.57
CA GLY A 60 -18.45 -4.94 -0.88
C GLY A 60 -17.81 -3.77 -0.15
N SER A 61 -18.00 -2.56 -0.68
CA SER A 61 -17.39 -1.34 -0.16
C SER A 61 -17.84 -1.00 1.26
N ASP A 62 -19.07 -1.34 1.65
CA ASP A 62 -19.63 -1.03 2.97
C ASP A 62 -19.41 -2.13 4.03
N GLU A 63 -18.75 -3.23 3.65
CA GLU A 63 -18.50 -4.33 4.57
C GLU A 63 -17.44 -3.97 5.61
N ARG A 64 -17.71 -4.36 6.87
CA ARG A 64 -16.75 -4.09 7.95
C ARG A 64 -15.53 -5.00 7.77
N PRO A 65 -14.29 -4.49 8.01
CA PRO A 65 -13.08 -5.31 7.91
C PRO A 65 -13.12 -6.61 8.74
N SER A 66 -13.77 -6.57 9.91
CA SER A 66 -13.93 -7.74 10.80
C SER A 66 -14.87 -8.82 10.24
N GLN A 67 -15.77 -8.46 9.32
CA GLN A 67 -16.60 -9.40 8.56
C GLN A 67 -15.80 -9.98 7.41
N ALA A 68 -15.07 -9.15 6.66
CA ALA A 68 -14.19 -9.60 5.58
C ALA A 68 -13.11 -10.59 6.04
N LEU A 69 -12.61 -10.45 7.28
CA LEU A 69 -11.64 -11.38 7.87
C LEU A 69 -12.21 -12.78 8.15
N ARG A 70 -13.46 -12.84 8.63
CA ARG A 70 -14.09 -14.08 9.12
C ARG A 70 -15.06 -14.71 8.13
N GLY A 71 -15.58 -13.92 7.20
CA GLY A 71 -16.47 -14.34 6.14
C GLY A 71 -15.76 -14.37 4.78
N LYS A 72 -16.43 -14.94 3.79
CA LYS A 72 -16.04 -14.97 2.39
C LYS A 72 -14.62 -15.52 2.12
N PRO A 73 -14.36 -16.80 2.44
CA PRO A 73 -13.07 -17.42 2.18
C PRO A 73 -12.68 -17.43 0.70
N ASP A 74 -13.65 -17.35 -0.22
CA ASP A 74 -13.46 -17.32 -1.66
C ASP A 74 -13.63 -15.89 -2.22
N ALA A 75 -13.40 -14.87 -1.39
CA ALA A 75 -13.40 -13.49 -1.83
C ALA A 75 -12.20 -13.21 -2.74
N SER A 76 -12.43 -12.62 -3.91
CA SER A 76 -11.37 -12.26 -4.86
C SER A 76 -10.16 -11.53 -4.25
N MET A 77 -10.39 -10.60 -3.31
CA MET A 77 -9.32 -9.90 -2.59
C MET A 77 -8.52 -10.83 -1.67
N ARG A 78 -9.20 -11.75 -0.97
CA ARG A 78 -8.55 -12.73 -0.10
C ARG A 78 -7.73 -13.72 -0.93
N VAL A 79 -8.33 -14.29 -1.97
CA VAL A 79 -7.66 -15.25 -2.86
C VAL A 79 -6.42 -14.60 -3.51
N ALA A 80 -6.50 -13.32 -3.92
CA ALA A 80 -5.34 -12.60 -4.43
C ALA A 80 -4.19 -12.47 -3.41
N LEU A 81 -4.50 -12.24 -2.13
CA LEU A 81 -3.50 -12.24 -1.06
C LEU A 81 -2.95 -13.64 -0.77
N GLU A 82 -3.77 -14.68 -0.84
CA GLU A 82 -3.33 -16.07 -0.67
C GLU A 82 -2.35 -16.48 -1.79
N LEU A 83 -2.59 -16.05 -3.03
CA LEU A 83 -1.63 -16.23 -4.13
C LEU A 83 -0.28 -15.53 -3.89
N VAL A 84 -0.25 -14.43 -3.14
CA VAL A 84 1.01 -13.79 -2.71
C VAL A 84 1.66 -14.59 -1.60
N ARG A 85 0.89 -14.99 -0.59
CA ARG A 85 1.38 -15.80 0.55
C ARG A 85 2.02 -17.11 0.07
N ASP A 86 1.39 -17.78 -0.88
CA ASP A 86 1.76 -19.13 -1.32
C ASP A 86 2.81 -19.14 -2.42
N GLY A 87 3.15 -17.97 -3.00
CA GLY A 87 4.19 -17.81 -4.01
C GLY A 87 3.77 -17.72 -5.49
N PRO A 88 2.55 -18.07 -5.94
CA PRO A 88 2.12 -17.85 -7.32
C PRO A 88 2.13 -16.39 -7.80
N ALA A 89 2.13 -15.41 -6.90
CA ALA A 89 2.23 -13.97 -7.19
C ALA A 89 3.25 -13.28 -6.28
N HIS A 90 3.90 -12.23 -6.77
CA HIS A 90 4.88 -11.45 -5.98
C HIS A 90 4.27 -10.24 -5.28
N ALA A 91 3.14 -9.75 -5.77
CA ALA A 91 2.44 -8.57 -5.25
C ALA A 91 0.94 -8.65 -5.56
N CYS A 92 0.14 -7.89 -4.82
CA CYS A 92 -1.30 -7.79 -5.00
C CYS A 92 -1.72 -6.31 -5.05
N VAL A 93 -2.60 -5.97 -5.99
CA VAL A 93 -3.21 -4.65 -6.12
C VAL A 93 -4.73 -4.81 -6.07
N SER A 94 -5.40 -3.97 -5.28
CA SER A 94 -6.85 -3.98 -5.17
C SER A 94 -7.37 -2.56 -5.00
N ALA A 95 -8.41 -2.21 -5.76
CA ALA A 95 -9.18 -0.97 -5.62
C ALA A 95 -10.42 -1.16 -4.72
N GLY A 96 -10.53 -2.28 -4.00
CA GLY A 96 -11.64 -2.56 -3.09
C GLY A 96 -11.55 -1.83 -1.75
N ASN A 97 -12.36 -2.25 -0.78
CA ASN A 97 -12.37 -1.68 0.56
C ASN A 97 -10.96 -1.70 1.22
N THR A 98 -10.41 -0.52 1.49
CA THR A 98 -9.06 -0.34 2.07
C THR A 98 -8.90 -1.03 3.42
N GLY A 99 -9.90 -0.92 4.30
CA GLY A 99 -9.87 -1.54 5.62
C GLY A 99 -9.85 -3.07 5.55
N ALA A 100 -10.62 -3.65 4.64
CA ALA A 100 -10.64 -5.09 4.40
C ALA A 100 -9.30 -5.57 3.81
N LEU A 101 -8.74 -4.84 2.85
CA LEU A 101 -7.43 -5.14 2.28
C LEU A 101 -6.34 -5.13 3.35
N MET A 102 -6.30 -4.09 4.18
CA MET A 102 -5.33 -3.97 5.28
C MET A 102 -5.50 -5.08 6.33
N ALA A 103 -6.74 -5.38 6.70
CA ALA A 103 -7.04 -6.42 7.69
C ALA A 103 -6.62 -7.82 7.17
N LEU A 104 -7.02 -8.16 5.94
CA LEU A 104 -6.69 -9.44 5.32
C LEU A 104 -5.19 -9.57 5.06
N SER A 105 -4.53 -8.53 4.55
CA SER A 105 -3.09 -8.57 4.28
C SER A 105 -2.29 -8.79 5.56
N ARG A 106 -2.63 -8.08 6.64
CA ARG A 106 -2.00 -8.28 7.94
C ARG A 106 -2.23 -9.69 8.49
N HIS A 107 -3.42 -10.26 8.28
CA HIS A 107 -3.73 -11.61 8.74
C HIS A 107 -2.99 -12.69 7.94
N LEU A 108 -2.95 -12.56 6.61
CA LEU A 108 -2.44 -13.59 5.70
C LEU A 108 -0.95 -13.46 5.41
N LEU A 109 -0.46 -12.25 5.12
CA LEU A 109 0.93 -11.98 4.75
C LEU A 109 1.81 -11.66 5.95
N LYS A 110 1.21 -11.12 7.02
CA LYS A 110 1.89 -10.63 8.23
C LYS A 110 2.83 -9.45 7.92
N THR A 111 3.41 -8.87 8.97
CA THR A 111 4.44 -7.83 8.85
C THR A 111 5.82 -8.46 8.69
N LEU A 112 6.78 -7.66 8.19
CA LEU A 112 8.18 -8.05 8.19
C LEU A 112 8.70 -8.19 9.63
N PRO A 113 9.72 -9.04 9.88
CA PRO A 113 10.36 -9.14 11.18
C PRO A 113 10.82 -7.78 11.71
N GLY A 114 10.45 -7.44 12.94
CA GLY A 114 10.78 -6.16 13.57
C GLY A 114 9.84 -5.01 13.22
N ILE A 115 8.81 -5.23 12.40
CA ILE A 115 7.74 -4.26 12.14
C ILE A 115 6.49 -4.66 12.90
N ASP A 116 6.04 -3.80 13.81
CA ASP A 116 4.89 -4.08 14.66
C ASP A 116 3.56 -3.85 13.93
N ARG A 117 3.52 -2.80 13.11
CA ARG A 117 2.34 -2.37 12.36
C ARG A 117 2.70 -1.89 10.96
N PRO A 118 1.86 -2.19 9.95
CA PRO A 118 2.01 -1.59 8.63
C PRO A 118 1.67 -0.09 8.67
N ALA A 119 2.16 0.66 7.70
CA ALA A 119 1.77 2.05 7.46
C ALA A 119 1.25 2.21 6.03
N MET A 120 0.22 3.04 5.85
CA MET A 120 -0.23 3.44 4.52
C MET A 120 0.60 4.63 4.05
N VAL A 121 1.14 4.51 2.85
CA VAL A 121 2.02 5.51 2.23
C VAL A 121 1.41 6.03 0.95
N THR A 122 1.57 7.33 0.70
CA THR A 122 1.32 7.92 -0.62
C THR A 122 2.41 8.93 -0.96
N ALA A 123 2.66 9.10 -2.25
CA ALA A 123 3.43 10.22 -2.75
C ALA A 123 2.52 11.46 -2.78
N VAL A 124 2.95 12.52 -2.09
CA VAL A 124 2.30 13.83 -2.07
C VAL A 124 3.13 14.79 -2.93
N PRO A 125 2.50 15.57 -3.82
CA PRO A 125 3.23 16.54 -4.65
C PRO A 125 3.88 17.62 -3.78
N THR A 126 5.03 18.11 -4.21
CA THR A 126 5.73 19.24 -3.60
C THR A 126 6.23 20.19 -4.69
N GLU A 127 6.65 21.40 -4.32
CA GLU A 127 7.27 22.37 -5.22
C GLU A 127 8.50 21.81 -5.98
N LYS A 128 9.17 20.79 -5.41
CA LYS A 128 10.39 20.19 -5.97
C LYS A 128 10.20 18.75 -6.48
N GLY A 129 8.96 18.28 -6.59
CA GLY A 129 8.65 16.92 -7.03
C GLY A 129 7.59 16.28 -6.14
N HIS A 130 7.98 15.31 -5.31
CA HIS A 130 7.07 14.64 -4.38
C HIS A 130 7.80 14.23 -3.10
N CYS A 131 7.04 14.05 -2.03
CA CYS A 131 7.49 13.42 -0.79
C CYS A 131 6.57 12.25 -0.44
N HIS A 132 7.06 11.30 0.36
CA HIS A 132 6.24 10.19 0.82
C HIS A 132 5.68 10.50 2.20
N LEU A 133 4.36 10.46 2.35
CA LEU A 133 3.67 10.70 3.62
C LEU A 133 3.18 9.39 4.22
N LEU A 134 3.54 9.16 5.49
CA LEU A 134 3.16 8.00 6.29
C LEU A 134 2.86 8.48 7.73
N ASP A 135 1.92 7.90 8.48
CA ASP A 135 0.85 6.97 8.10
C ASP A 135 -0.43 7.75 7.73
N LEU A 136 -1.20 7.23 6.77
CA LEU A 136 -2.40 7.87 6.21
C LEU A 136 -3.72 7.25 6.70
N GLY A 137 -3.69 6.55 7.83
CA GLY A 137 -4.89 5.99 8.45
C GLY A 137 -4.92 4.47 8.50
N ALA A 138 -3.79 3.78 8.31
CA ALA A 138 -3.69 2.37 8.68
C ALA A 138 -3.82 2.19 10.20
N ASN A 139 -3.35 3.18 10.96
CA ASN A 139 -3.35 3.21 12.42
C ASN A 139 -3.99 4.51 12.91
N VAL A 140 -4.92 4.38 13.87
CA VAL A 140 -5.52 5.54 14.55
C VAL A 140 -4.55 6.12 15.58
N ASP A 141 -3.93 5.24 16.37
CA ASP A 141 -2.95 5.59 17.40
C ASP A 141 -1.61 4.93 17.11
N CYS A 142 -0.55 5.71 17.25
CA CYS A 142 0.83 5.24 17.10
C CYS A 142 1.60 5.47 18.40
N SER A 143 2.66 4.71 18.64
CA SER A 143 3.66 5.04 19.67
C SER A 143 4.81 5.80 19.02
N ALA A 144 5.81 6.18 19.81
CA ALA A 144 7.04 6.77 19.28
C ALA A 144 7.83 5.76 18.42
N GLU A 145 7.84 4.50 18.84
CA GLU A 145 8.49 3.38 18.15
C GLU A 145 7.81 3.07 16.82
N HIS A 146 6.48 3.16 16.74
CA HIS A 146 5.77 3.04 15.46
C HIS A 146 6.18 4.16 14.49
N LEU A 147 6.25 5.41 14.94
CA LEU A 147 6.69 6.53 14.10
C LEU A 147 8.14 6.33 13.62
N TYR A 148 9.00 5.81 14.48
CA TYR A 148 10.37 5.42 14.11
C TYR A 148 10.37 4.32 13.04
N GLN A 149 9.60 3.25 13.20
CA GLN A 149 9.48 2.18 12.20
C GLN A 149 8.94 2.71 10.86
N PHE A 150 7.98 3.65 10.89
CA PHE A 150 7.41 4.24 9.67
C PHE A 150 8.44 5.08 8.91
N ALA A 151 9.27 5.84 9.63
CA ALA A 151 10.39 6.56 9.06
C ALA A 151 11.42 5.62 8.40
N VAL A 152 11.76 4.50 9.05
CA VAL A 152 12.66 3.48 8.47
C VAL A 152 12.05 2.89 7.19
N MET A 153 10.80 2.44 7.25
CA MET A 153 10.11 1.87 6.09
C MET A 153 9.97 2.88 4.94
N GLY A 154 9.63 4.13 5.25
CA GLY A 154 9.50 5.21 4.27
C GLY A 154 10.82 5.56 3.60
N ALA A 155 11.92 5.60 4.36
CA ALA A 155 13.26 5.81 3.80
C ALA A 155 13.64 4.69 2.83
N VAL A 156 13.51 3.42 3.23
CA VAL A 156 13.81 2.28 2.36
C VAL A 156 12.91 2.24 1.11
N ALA A 157 11.62 2.58 1.26
CA ALA A 157 10.71 2.67 0.13
C ALA A 157 11.12 3.77 -0.87
N ALA A 158 11.54 4.94 -0.37
CA ALA A 158 12.03 6.02 -1.23
C ALA A 158 13.36 5.66 -1.92
N GLU A 159 14.27 4.95 -1.23
CA GLU A 159 15.52 4.44 -1.81
C GLU A 159 15.25 3.42 -2.93
N ALA A 160 14.28 2.53 -2.74
CA ALA A 160 13.86 1.57 -3.77
C ALA A 160 13.29 2.24 -5.02
N LEU A 161 12.80 3.49 -4.90
CA LEU A 161 12.33 4.33 -6.00
C LEU A 161 13.44 5.25 -6.56
N GLY A 162 14.68 5.09 -6.12
CA GLY A 162 15.85 5.81 -6.63
C GLY A 162 16.22 7.09 -5.88
N CYS A 163 15.57 7.40 -4.74
CA CYS A 163 15.95 8.54 -3.91
C CYS A 163 17.17 8.19 -3.05
N VAL A 164 18.34 8.74 -3.38
CA VAL A 164 19.57 8.52 -2.59
C VAL A 164 19.49 9.30 -1.28
N SER A 165 19.64 8.61 -0.14
CA SER A 165 19.67 9.21 1.21
C SER A 165 18.43 10.11 1.50
N PRO A 166 17.21 9.55 1.43
CA PRO A 166 15.97 10.30 1.53
C PRO A 166 15.87 11.03 2.87
N ARG A 167 15.52 12.32 2.83
CA ARG A 167 15.28 13.10 4.05
C ARG A 167 14.02 12.61 4.74
N VAL A 168 14.11 12.44 6.06
CA VAL A 168 13.01 12.02 6.93
C VAL A 168 12.68 13.18 7.85
N ALA A 169 11.42 13.59 7.90
CA ALA A 169 10.93 14.60 8.84
C ALA A 169 9.71 14.11 9.60
N LEU A 170 9.52 14.64 10.81
CA LEU A 170 8.30 14.40 11.59
C LEU A 170 7.34 15.58 11.44
N LEU A 171 6.11 15.30 11.01
CA LEU A 171 5.05 16.30 11.01
C LEU A 171 4.72 16.69 12.46
N ASN A 172 4.69 17.98 12.73
CA ASN A 172 4.48 18.53 14.06
C ASN A 172 3.72 19.86 14.00
N VAL A 173 3.29 20.37 15.16
CA VAL A 173 2.62 21.67 15.31
C VAL A 173 3.59 22.86 15.30
N GLY A 174 4.84 22.62 14.95
CA GLY A 174 5.91 23.61 14.92
C GLY A 174 7.27 22.97 14.65
N THR A 175 8.23 23.80 14.22
CA THR A 175 9.59 23.35 13.88
C THR A 175 10.53 23.30 15.08
N GLU A 176 10.16 23.94 16.19
CA GLU A 176 10.95 24.02 17.42
C GLU A 176 10.87 22.73 18.26
N GLU A 177 11.97 22.31 18.87
CA GLU A 177 12.05 21.06 19.65
C GLU A 177 11.09 20.99 20.85
N ILE A 178 10.72 22.13 21.40
CA ILE A 178 9.80 22.23 22.53
C ILE A 178 8.33 22.00 22.14
N LYS A 179 7.98 22.04 20.85
CA LYS A 179 6.61 21.88 20.37
C LYS A 179 6.26 20.43 20.07
N GLY A 180 4.97 20.14 20.06
CA GLY A 180 4.45 18.80 19.84
C GLY A 180 4.20 18.01 21.12
N ASN A 181 3.49 16.91 20.94
CA ASN A 181 3.16 15.99 22.02
C ASN A 181 4.38 15.14 22.41
N GLN A 182 4.25 14.42 23.53
CA GLN A 182 5.34 13.59 24.06
C GLN A 182 5.76 12.48 23.07
N GLN A 183 4.80 11.91 22.35
CA GLN A 183 5.04 10.84 21.38
C GLN A 183 5.97 11.29 20.25
N VAL A 184 5.70 12.46 19.65
CA VAL A 184 6.51 13.03 18.56
C VAL A 184 7.92 13.38 19.04
N LYS A 185 8.06 13.93 20.26
CA LYS A 185 9.36 14.24 20.86
C LYS A 185 10.20 12.99 21.12
N LEU A 186 9.57 11.92 21.63
CA LEU A 186 10.24 10.64 21.83
C LEU A 186 10.63 10.01 20.48
N ALA A 187 9.77 10.07 19.46
CA ALA A 187 10.09 9.59 18.12
C ALA A 187 11.28 10.33 17.52
N ALA A 188 11.33 11.66 17.65
CA ALA A 188 12.48 12.45 17.21
C ALA A 188 13.78 12.03 17.91
N SER A 189 13.72 11.75 19.22
CA SER A 189 14.87 11.27 19.98
C SER A 189 15.36 9.89 19.50
N LEU A 190 14.45 9.02 19.06
CA LEU A 190 14.80 7.73 18.45
C LEU A 190 15.43 7.94 17.07
N LEU A 191 14.84 8.80 16.24
CA LEU A 191 15.34 9.09 14.88
C LEU A 191 16.70 9.76 14.87
N GLN A 192 16.98 10.67 15.81
CA GLN A 192 18.31 11.29 15.96
C GLN A 192 19.41 10.29 16.29
N LYS A 193 19.07 9.20 17.01
CA LYS A 193 20.01 8.12 17.37
C LYS A 193 20.13 7.05 16.29
N ALA A 194 19.27 7.09 15.28
CA ALA A 194 19.19 6.08 14.24
C ALA A 194 20.36 6.23 13.27
N GLN A 195 21.13 5.16 13.10
CA GLN A 195 22.15 5.10 12.06
C GLN A 195 21.50 4.80 10.72
N GLY A 196 21.93 5.50 9.66
CA GLY A 196 21.43 5.28 8.30
C GLY A 196 20.13 6.01 7.95
N LEU A 197 19.57 6.82 8.85
CA LEU A 197 18.46 7.72 8.52
C LEU A 197 18.94 9.16 8.42
N ASN A 198 18.52 9.84 7.35
CA ASN A 198 18.74 11.27 7.15
C ASN A 198 17.61 12.08 7.81
N PHE A 199 17.57 12.07 9.15
CA PHE A 199 16.54 12.79 9.90
C PHE A 199 16.78 14.31 9.90
N SER A 200 15.84 15.07 9.34
CA SER A 200 15.92 16.53 9.17
C SER A 200 15.11 17.33 10.18
N GLY A 201 14.59 16.69 11.24
CA GLY A 201 13.82 17.35 12.30
C GLY A 201 12.33 17.41 12.01
N TYR A 202 11.70 18.50 12.44
CA TYR A 202 10.24 18.69 12.35
C TYR A 202 9.84 19.51 11.12
N ILE A 203 8.65 19.23 10.61
CA ILE A 203 7.96 20.06 9.62
C ILE A 203 6.54 20.40 10.10
N GLU A 204 6.04 21.56 9.72
CA GLU A 204 4.63 21.94 9.87
C GLU A 204 3.83 21.54 8.63
N GLY A 205 2.49 21.61 8.73
CA GLY A 205 1.60 21.21 7.64
C GLY A 205 1.79 22.00 6.35
N ASP A 206 2.18 23.26 6.43
CA ASP A 206 2.51 24.10 5.28
C ASP A 206 3.91 23.82 4.71
N GLY A 207 4.80 23.24 5.52
CA GLY A 207 6.11 22.76 5.11
C GLY A 207 6.07 21.51 4.25
N LEU A 208 5.01 20.69 4.36
CA LEU A 208 4.85 19.42 3.65
C LEU A 208 5.02 19.57 2.12
N TYR A 209 4.52 20.67 1.54
CA TYR A 209 4.49 20.89 0.09
C TYR A 209 5.74 21.59 -0.45
N ARG A 210 6.71 21.97 0.38
CA ARG A 210 7.89 22.77 -0.04
C ARG A 210 9.07 21.96 -0.60
N GLY A 211 9.07 20.64 -0.39
CA GLY A 211 10.12 19.73 -0.89
C GLY A 211 11.33 19.63 0.01
#